data_AF-A0A9N9SLL8-F1
#
_entry.id   AF-A0A9N9SLL8-F1
#
_cell.length_a   1.000
_cell.length_b   1.000
_cell.length_c   1.000
_cell.angle_alpha   90.00
_cell.angle_beta   90.00
_cell.angle_gamma   90.00
#
_symmetry.space_group_name_H-M   'P 1'
#
loop_
_entity.id
_entity.type
_entity.pdbx_description
1 polymer ?
#
loop_
_entity_poly.entity_id
_entity_poly.type
_entity_poly.pdbx_seq_one_letter_code
_entity_poly.pdbx_strand_id
1 'polypeptide(L)'
;MNGMEVSKELKCDIESNQTQLKTAICNHQNILARLKADPDDVSLQKSLNKAEAEIIVIGLEQKNLLERLREEYKAYQKSVNTNLIKNGLEERRFNLTNALNRARKQTIGLSIERVSPTGSLSPDNKTCVTCKQSGALTLCEVCGNSFHISCHNRPLTHTPRQCPKCIVKETRTVGSLNVPSYMTVSCFTPAQMSEKLDQKKQLEEIKQSLAAELTQLQDRHSQLTISLKDQKNQQDQLLMTQHSTQDKIKQILSFIEKVKNPLCSEIETIEIS
;
A
#
# COMPACT_ATOMS: atom_id res chain seq x y z
N MET A 1 18.40 -3.52 -8.33
CA MET A 1 17.83 -2.83 -7.17
C MET A 1 18.43 -1.44 -7.14
N ASN A 2 17.66 -0.41 -7.50
CA ASN A 2 18.14 0.96 -7.35
C ASN A 2 18.15 1.27 -5.84
N GLY A 3 19.32 1.59 -5.30
CA GLY A 3 19.45 2.01 -3.91
C GLY A 3 18.72 3.34 -3.68
N MET A 4 18.35 3.60 -2.42
CA MET A 4 17.85 4.92 -2.05
C MET A 4 18.90 5.97 -2.38
N GLU A 5 18.51 7.00 -3.12
CA GLU A 5 19.36 8.15 -3.42
C GLU A 5 19.03 9.27 -2.43
N VAL A 6 19.98 9.57 -1.55
CA VAL A 6 19.89 10.69 -0.59
C VAL A 6 19.93 12.00 -1.37
N SER A 7 19.19 13.02 -0.92
CA SER A 7 19.19 14.32 -1.58
C SER A 7 20.60 14.87 -1.74
N LYS A 8 20.90 15.41 -2.93
CA LYS A 8 22.22 16.02 -3.23
C LYS A 8 22.60 17.10 -2.22
N GLU A 9 21.63 17.88 -1.79
CA GLU A 9 21.77 18.91 -0.75
C GLU A 9 22.19 18.31 0.60
N LEU A 10 21.45 17.30 1.08
CA LEU A 10 21.78 16.64 2.34
C LEU A 10 23.15 15.96 2.30
N LYS A 11 23.55 15.40 1.15
CA LYS A 11 24.89 14.85 0.96
C LYS A 11 25.97 15.92 1.07
N CYS A 12 25.80 17.07 0.42
CA CYS A 12 26.72 18.20 0.54
C CYS A 12 26.83 18.70 1.99
N ASP A 13 25.70 18.81 2.71
CA ASP A 13 25.68 19.25 4.10
C ASP A 13 26.45 18.27 5.01
N ILE A 14 26.29 16.96 4.80
CA ILE A 14 27.03 15.92 5.54
C ILE A 14 28.53 16.03 5.28
N GLU A 15 28.95 16.20 4.01
CA GLU A 15 30.36 16.35 3.65
C GLU A 15 30.98 17.62 4.25
N SER A 16 30.23 18.73 4.24
CA SER A 16 30.62 19.99 4.86
C SER A 16 30.79 19.83 6.38
N ASN A 17 29.79 19.28 7.08
CA ASN A 17 29.82 19.06 8.52
C ASN A 17 30.96 18.13 8.94
N GLN A 18 31.24 17.07 8.17
CA GLN A 18 32.39 16.19 8.41
C GLN A 18 33.73 16.93 8.30
N THR A 19 33.86 17.84 7.33
CA THR A 19 35.07 18.63 7.12
C THR A 19 35.27 19.64 8.25
N GLN A 20 34.19 20.29 8.67
CA GLN A 20 34.19 21.22 9.81
C GLN A 20 34.57 20.50 11.11
N LEU A 21 33.96 19.33 11.38
CA LEU A 21 34.25 18.56 12.59
C LEU A 21 35.71 18.13 12.66
N LYS A 22 36.28 17.62 11.56
CA LYS A 22 37.70 17.25 11.48
C LYS A 22 38.61 18.45 11.76
N THR A 23 38.28 19.61 11.21
CA THR A 23 39.05 20.85 11.39
C THR A 23 38.98 21.34 12.84
N ALA A 24 37.79 21.36 13.44
CA ALA A 24 37.57 21.78 14.81
C ALA A 24 38.28 20.86 15.81
N ILE A 25 38.23 19.54 15.61
CA ILE A 25 38.97 18.56 16.42
C ILE A 25 40.47 18.76 16.30
N CYS A 26 40.99 18.97 15.07
CA CYS A 26 42.42 19.23 14.87
C CYS A 26 42.87 20.51 15.58
N ASN A 27 42.08 21.59 15.51
CA ASN A 27 42.35 22.83 16.21
C ASN A 27 42.37 22.64 17.73
N HIS A 28 41.35 21.98 18.29
CA HIS A 28 41.28 21.65 19.71
C HIS A 28 42.51 20.82 20.18
N GLN A 29 42.91 19.81 19.40
CA GLN A 29 44.10 19.01 19.68
C GLN A 29 45.40 19.82 19.67
N ASN A 30 45.55 20.75 18.72
CA ASN A 30 46.70 21.65 18.67
C ASN A 30 46.75 22.59 19.88
N ILE A 31 45.61 23.12 20.32
CA ILE A 31 45.53 23.96 21.52
C ILE A 31 45.90 23.16 22.77
N LEU A 32 45.39 21.92 22.91
CA LEU A 32 45.78 21.02 24.00
C LEU A 32 47.28 20.71 24.01
N ALA A 33 47.90 20.50 22.84
CA ALA A 33 49.33 20.26 22.73
C ALA A 33 50.16 21.47 23.23
N ARG A 34 49.70 22.70 22.95
CA ARG A 34 50.34 23.93 23.44
C ARG A 34 50.14 24.14 24.94
N LEU A 35 48.93 23.87 25.45
CA LEU A 35 48.63 23.92 26.89
C LEU A 35 49.42 22.90 27.72
N LYS A 36 49.84 21.77 27.13
CA LYS A 36 50.75 20.84 27.81
C LYS A 36 52.14 21.43 28.06
N ALA A 37 52.57 22.39 27.25
CA ALA A 37 53.86 23.06 27.41
C ALA A 37 53.78 24.27 28.37
N ASP A 38 52.64 24.96 28.40
CA ASP A 38 52.37 26.07 29.31
C ASP A 38 50.93 25.95 29.88
N PRO A 39 50.76 25.29 31.05
CA PRO A 39 49.44 24.99 31.60
C PRO A 39 48.65 26.21 32.10
N ASP A 40 49.35 27.28 32.48
CA ASP A 40 48.78 28.46 33.11
C ASP A 40 48.45 29.59 32.11
N ASP A 41 48.65 29.34 30.80
CA ASP A 41 48.27 30.28 29.75
C ASP A 41 46.74 30.43 29.65
N VAL A 42 46.23 31.48 30.32
CA VAL A 42 44.81 31.88 30.34
C VAL A 42 44.27 32.13 28.93
N SER A 43 45.09 32.57 27.97
CA SER A 43 44.67 32.84 26.59
C SER A 43 44.41 31.54 25.83
N LEU A 44 45.26 30.53 26.03
CA LEU A 44 45.09 29.20 25.45
C LEU A 44 43.90 28.48 26.09
N GLN A 45 43.69 28.61 27.41
CA GLN A 45 42.50 28.06 28.08
C GLN A 45 41.19 28.66 27.52
N LYS A 46 41.12 29.98 27.30
CA LYS A 46 39.96 30.61 26.66
C LYS A 46 39.74 30.11 25.23
N SER A 47 40.83 29.94 24.47
CA SER A 47 40.77 29.43 23.10
C SER A 47 40.34 27.97 23.06
N LEU A 48 40.73 27.16 24.04
CA LEU A 48 40.32 25.78 24.22
C LEU A 48 38.80 25.69 24.44
N ASN A 49 38.28 26.47 25.39
CA ASN A 49 36.84 26.53 25.66
C ASN A 49 36.03 26.92 24.42
N LYS A 50 36.58 27.84 23.59
CA LYS A 50 35.96 28.22 22.33
C LYS A 50 35.96 27.08 21.31
N ALA A 51 37.08 26.38 21.16
CA ALA A 51 37.18 25.22 20.27
C ALA A 51 36.26 24.07 20.73
N GLU A 52 36.12 23.85 22.03
CA GLU A 52 35.16 22.89 22.60
C GLU A 52 33.71 23.28 22.29
N ALA A 53 33.36 24.55 22.49
CA ALA A 53 32.03 25.06 22.14
C ALA A 53 31.73 24.88 20.64
N GLU A 54 32.70 25.13 19.77
CA GLU A 54 32.59 24.93 18.32
C GLU A 54 32.34 23.45 17.97
N ILE A 55 33.10 22.51 18.57
CA ILE A 55 32.88 21.07 18.38
C ILE A 55 31.47 20.66 18.82
N ILE A 56 30.97 21.19 19.94
CA ILE A 56 29.62 20.91 20.43
C ILE A 56 28.57 21.40 19.43
N VAL A 57 28.71 22.61 18.90
CA VAL A 57 27.78 23.17 17.90
C VAL A 57 27.77 22.30 16.64
N ILE A 58 28.94 21.94 16.11
CA ILE A 58 29.06 21.05 14.94
C ILE A 58 28.41 19.69 15.22
N GLY A 59 28.56 19.16 16.43
CA GLY A 59 27.92 17.91 16.85
C GLY A 59 26.38 18.00 16.92
N LEU A 60 25.83 19.13 17.35
CA LEU A 60 24.38 19.39 17.30
C LEU A 60 23.88 19.48 15.87
N GLU A 61 24.62 20.14 14.98
CA GLU A 61 24.30 20.17 13.54
C GLU A 61 24.35 18.77 12.93
N GLN A 62 25.36 17.97 13.28
CA GLN A 62 25.47 16.59 12.82
C GLN A 62 24.26 15.74 13.23
N LYS A 63 23.73 15.96 14.46
CA LYS A 63 22.50 15.32 14.92
C LYS A 63 21.29 15.71 14.07
N ASN A 64 21.16 16.99 13.71
CA ASN A 64 20.09 17.46 12.83
C ASN A 64 20.18 16.84 11.42
N LEU A 65 21.40 16.68 10.88
CA LEU A 65 21.62 16.02 9.59
C LEU A 65 21.20 14.54 9.63
N LEU A 66 21.49 13.83 10.73
CA LEU A 66 21.05 12.45 10.91
C LEU A 66 19.52 12.33 11.00
N GLU A 67 18.84 13.26 11.65
CA GLU A 67 17.38 13.28 11.68
C GLU A 67 16.78 13.54 10.29
N ARG A 68 17.32 14.50 9.53
CA ARG A 68 16.94 14.72 8.12
C ARG A 68 17.13 13.45 7.27
N LEU A 69 18.25 12.75 7.44
CA LEU A 69 18.52 11.50 6.72
C LEU A 69 17.51 10.39 7.08
N ARG A 70 17.14 10.28 8.37
CA ARG A 70 16.11 9.34 8.82
C ARG A 70 14.74 9.66 8.23
N GLU A 71 14.39 10.93 8.11
CA GLU A 71 13.14 11.37 7.49
C GLU A 71 13.11 11.05 6.00
N GLU A 72 14.18 11.33 5.25
CA GLU A 72 14.29 10.96 3.84
C GLU A 72 14.16 9.44 3.66
N TYR A 73 14.76 8.64 4.55
CA TYR A 73 14.66 7.18 4.49
C TYR A 73 13.23 6.68 4.71
N LYS A 74 12.53 7.23 5.71
CA LYS A 74 11.12 6.92 5.94
C LYS A 74 10.24 7.32 4.75
N ALA A 75 10.49 8.49 4.16
CA ALA A 75 9.78 8.95 2.98
C ALA A 75 10.01 8.03 1.77
N TYR A 76 11.27 7.63 1.54
CA TYR A 76 11.62 6.67 0.50
C TYR A 76 10.88 5.34 0.70
N GLN A 77 10.94 4.75 1.90
CA GLN A 77 10.27 3.48 2.21
C GLN A 77 8.75 3.56 1.97
N LYS A 78 8.11 4.68 2.36
CA LYS A 78 6.70 4.93 2.10
C LYS A 78 6.41 5.02 0.60
N SER A 79 7.24 5.74 -0.15
CA SER A 79 7.08 5.90 -1.60
C SER A 79 7.17 4.57 -2.35
N VAL A 80 8.10 3.68 -1.95
CA VAL A 80 8.25 2.35 -2.54
C VAL A 80 6.98 1.54 -2.33
N ASN A 81 6.44 1.50 -1.11
CA ASN A 81 5.21 0.78 -0.81
C ASN A 81 4.01 1.37 -1.58
N THR A 82 3.87 2.70 -1.62
CA THR A 82 2.82 3.37 -2.39
C THR A 82 2.92 3.08 -3.89
N ASN A 83 4.13 3.08 -4.46
CA ASN A 83 4.34 2.77 -5.88
C ASN A 83 4.00 1.31 -6.20
N LEU A 84 4.35 0.35 -5.33
CA LEU A 84 3.96 -1.04 -5.48
C LEU A 84 2.43 -1.21 -5.51
N ILE A 85 1.74 -0.56 -4.58
CA ILE A 85 0.27 -0.58 -4.52
C ILE A 85 -0.32 0.08 -5.77
N LYS A 86 0.18 1.26 -6.15
CA LYS A 86 -0.31 2.00 -7.31
C LYS A 86 -0.14 1.19 -8.60
N ASN A 87 1.02 0.58 -8.80
CA ASN A 87 1.30 -0.27 -9.97
C ASN A 87 0.36 -1.47 -10.00
N GLY A 88 0.15 -2.15 -8.87
CA GLY A 88 -0.79 -3.27 -8.78
C GLY A 88 -2.25 -2.84 -9.06
N LEU A 89 -2.65 -1.65 -8.62
CA LEU A 89 -3.98 -1.10 -8.91
C LEU A 89 -4.13 -0.69 -10.38
N GLU A 90 -3.12 -0.08 -10.98
CA GLU A 90 -3.13 0.29 -12.40
C GLU A 90 -3.17 -0.94 -13.31
N GLU A 91 -2.42 -2.00 -12.96
CA GLU A 91 -2.47 -3.28 -13.67
C GLU A 91 -3.87 -3.91 -13.58
N ARG A 92 -4.46 -3.97 -12.38
CA ARG A 92 -5.84 -4.45 -12.19
C ARG A 92 -6.85 -3.61 -12.98
N ARG A 93 -6.69 -2.28 -12.99
CA ARG A 93 -7.53 -1.37 -13.77
C ARG A 93 -7.42 -1.66 -15.26
N PHE A 94 -6.20 -1.77 -15.78
CA PHE A 94 -5.95 -2.09 -17.19
C PHE A 94 -6.55 -3.44 -17.60
N ASN A 95 -6.37 -4.46 -16.76
CA ASN A 95 -6.93 -5.79 -16.98
C ASN A 95 -8.46 -5.77 -16.99
N LEU A 96 -9.08 -5.03 -16.07
CA LEU A 96 -10.52 -4.82 -16.03
C LEU A 96 -11.02 -4.08 -17.28
N THR A 97 -10.37 -2.99 -17.68
CA THR A 97 -10.70 -2.25 -18.90
C THR A 97 -10.65 -3.15 -20.14
N ASN A 98 -9.62 -3.98 -20.26
CA ASN A 98 -9.50 -4.94 -21.36
C ASN A 98 -10.58 -6.03 -21.31
N ALA A 99 -10.91 -6.55 -20.12
CA ALA A 99 -11.99 -7.50 -19.95
C ALA A 99 -13.35 -6.92 -20.35
N LEU A 100 -13.64 -5.67 -19.94
CA LEU A 100 -14.85 -4.95 -20.32
C LEU A 100 -14.90 -4.64 -21.82
N ASN A 101 -13.78 -4.27 -22.43
CA ASN A 101 -13.69 -4.05 -23.88
C ASN A 101 -13.93 -5.35 -24.66
N ARG A 102 -13.40 -6.49 -24.19
CA ARG A 102 -13.71 -7.82 -24.76
C ARG A 102 -15.19 -8.18 -24.61
N ALA A 103 -15.76 -7.96 -23.43
CA ALA A 103 -17.19 -8.18 -23.19
C ALA A 103 -18.05 -7.32 -24.11
N ARG A 104 -17.74 -6.02 -24.26
CA ARG A 104 -18.42 -5.13 -25.21
C ARG A 104 -18.28 -5.59 -26.67
N LYS A 105 -17.11 -6.09 -27.08
CA LYS A 105 -16.93 -6.67 -28.43
C LYS A 105 -17.81 -7.91 -28.64
N GLN A 106 -17.98 -8.74 -27.60
CA GLN A 106 -18.93 -9.85 -27.63
C GLN A 106 -20.38 -9.37 -27.67
N THR A 107 -20.72 -8.26 -27.01
CA THR A 107 -22.07 -7.65 -27.07
C THR A 107 -22.35 -6.93 -28.40
N ILE A 108 -21.35 -6.33 -29.04
CA ILE A 108 -21.45 -5.69 -30.37
C ILE A 108 -21.54 -6.76 -31.49
N GLY A 109 -21.14 -8.01 -31.22
CA GLY A 109 -21.50 -9.15 -32.08
C GLY A 109 -23.01 -9.46 -32.14
N LEU A 110 -23.83 -8.76 -31.35
CA LEU A 110 -25.30 -8.83 -31.38
C LEU A 110 -25.97 -7.56 -31.94
N SER A 111 -25.22 -6.57 -32.43
CA SER A 111 -25.80 -5.45 -33.18
C SER A 111 -25.89 -5.78 -34.67
N ILE A 112 -27.07 -6.26 -35.06
CA ILE A 112 -27.79 -6.00 -36.32
C ILE A 112 -26.89 -5.44 -37.42
N GLU A 113 -26.51 -6.30 -38.36
CA GLU A 113 -26.16 -5.90 -39.71
C GLU A 113 -27.37 -5.14 -40.28
N ARG A 114 -27.21 -3.83 -40.51
CA ARG A 114 -28.21 -3.03 -41.22
C ARG A 114 -28.27 -3.55 -42.66
N VAL A 115 -29.20 -4.46 -42.92
CA VAL A 115 -29.63 -4.78 -44.28
C VAL A 115 -30.46 -3.60 -44.76
N SER A 116 -29.89 -2.81 -45.67
CA SER A 116 -30.62 -1.80 -46.43
C SER A 116 -31.83 -2.43 -47.13
N PRO A 117 -33.00 -1.77 -47.16
CA PRO A 117 -34.20 -2.33 -47.74
C PRO A 117 -34.11 -2.26 -49.27
N THR A 118 -33.77 -3.38 -49.90
CA THR A 118 -34.09 -3.59 -51.31
C THR A 118 -35.26 -4.56 -51.36
N GLY A 119 -36.42 -4.01 -51.72
CA GLY A 119 -37.65 -4.76 -51.85
C GLY A 119 -37.56 -5.81 -52.95
N SER A 120 -38.29 -6.90 -52.79
CA SER A 120 -39.22 -7.41 -53.80
C SER A 120 -39.93 -8.68 -53.31
N LEU A 121 -41.26 -8.61 -53.35
CA LEU A 121 -42.20 -9.63 -53.85
C LEU A 121 -42.48 -10.92 -53.03
N SER A 122 -43.70 -10.95 -52.47
CA SER A 122 -44.68 -12.07 -52.47
C SER A 122 -44.56 -13.21 -51.43
N PRO A 123 -45.69 -13.77 -50.93
CA PRO A 123 -45.79 -14.47 -49.65
C PRO A 123 -45.79 -15.99 -49.80
N ASP A 124 -44.80 -16.66 -49.20
CA ASP A 124 -44.97 -18.03 -48.71
C ASP A 124 -44.92 -17.98 -47.18
N ASN A 125 -45.97 -18.49 -46.56
CA ASN A 125 -46.28 -18.41 -45.13
C ASN A 125 -45.33 -19.29 -44.27
N LYS A 126 -44.02 -19.08 -44.39
CA LYS A 126 -43.00 -19.85 -43.68
C LYS A 126 -43.05 -19.49 -42.20
N THR A 127 -43.22 -20.51 -41.35
CA THR A 127 -43.31 -20.38 -39.89
C THR A 127 -42.12 -21.05 -39.21
N CYS A 128 -41.77 -20.60 -38.01
CA CYS A 128 -40.71 -21.22 -37.22
C CYS A 128 -41.01 -22.69 -36.92
N VAL A 129 -40.06 -23.59 -37.19
CA VAL A 129 -40.19 -25.02 -36.89
C VAL A 129 -40.41 -25.32 -35.40
N THR A 130 -40.00 -24.40 -34.51
CA THR A 130 -40.12 -24.53 -33.06
C THR A 130 -41.41 -23.90 -32.54
N CYS A 131 -41.64 -22.60 -32.77
CA CYS A 131 -42.78 -21.89 -32.19
C CYS A 131 -43.97 -21.68 -33.14
N LYS A 132 -43.87 -22.11 -34.40
CA LYS A 132 -44.93 -22.01 -35.44
C LYS A 132 -45.42 -20.59 -35.75
N GLN A 133 -44.69 -19.57 -35.31
CA GLN A 133 -44.97 -18.17 -35.62
C GLN A 133 -44.19 -17.70 -36.84
N SER A 134 -44.78 -16.77 -37.60
CA SER A 134 -44.13 -16.01 -38.67
C SER A 134 -43.28 -14.89 -38.08
N GLY A 135 -42.28 -14.40 -38.82
CA GLY A 135 -41.36 -13.37 -38.35
C GLY A 135 -40.02 -13.39 -39.08
N ALA A 136 -38.99 -12.80 -38.47
CA ALA A 136 -37.61 -12.82 -38.98
C ALA A 136 -36.98 -14.21 -38.79
N LEU A 137 -37.20 -15.09 -39.76
CA LEU A 137 -36.78 -16.48 -39.72
C LEU A 137 -35.47 -16.72 -40.51
N THR A 138 -34.64 -17.62 -40.00
CA THR A 138 -33.44 -18.12 -40.67
C THR A 138 -33.73 -19.50 -41.28
N LEU A 139 -33.21 -19.77 -42.49
CA LEU A 139 -33.35 -21.07 -43.15
C LEU A 139 -32.27 -22.02 -42.68
N CYS A 140 -32.64 -23.26 -42.41
CA CYS A 140 -31.71 -24.33 -42.09
C CYS A 140 -31.06 -24.88 -43.37
N GLU A 141 -29.73 -24.91 -43.44
CA GLU A 141 -28.98 -25.45 -44.59
C GLU A 141 -29.17 -26.97 -44.80
N VAL A 142 -29.62 -27.70 -43.78
CA VAL A 142 -29.76 -29.17 -43.80
C VAL A 142 -31.15 -29.64 -44.22
N CYS A 143 -32.20 -28.96 -43.77
CA CYS A 143 -33.59 -29.41 -43.99
C CYS A 143 -34.48 -28.35 -44.63
N GLY A 144 -33.95 -27.19 -44.99
CA GLY A 144 -34.69 -26.08 -45.61
C GLY A 144 -35.72 -25.40 -44.71
N ASN A 145 -35.93 -25.89 -43.48
CA ASN A 145 -36.92 -25.35 -42.56
C ASN A 145 -36.49 -23.99 -41.98
N SER A 146 -37.49 -23.14 -41.76
CA SER A 146 -37.33 -21.83 -41.14
C SER A 146 -37.35 -21.92 -39.61
N PHE A 147 -36.48 -21.20 -38.91
CA PHE A 147 -36.46 -21.12 -37.45
C PHE A 147 -36.05 -19.73 -36.96
N HIS A 148 -36.49 -19.33 -35.76
CA HIS A 148 -35.96 -18.13 -35.12
C HIS A 148 -34.63 -18.44 -34.46
N ILE A 149 -33.65 -17.53 -34.61
CA ILE A 149 -32.38 -17.59 -33.87
C ILE A 149 -32.64 -17.57 -32.36
N SER A 150 -33.64 -16.82 -31.89
CA SER A 150 -34.05 -16.79 -30.48
C SER A 150 -34.70 -18.09 -29.98
N CYS A 151 -35.37 -18.85 -30.85
CA CYS A 151 -35.88 -20.18 -30.52
C CYS A 151 -34.76 -21.24 -30.47
N HIS A 152 -33.53 -20.88 -30.85
CA HIS A 152 -32.36 -21.69 -30.65
C HIS A 152 -31.86 -21.49 -29.21
N ASN A 153 -32.38 -22.30 -28.28
CA ASN A 153 -32.20 -22.18 -26.81
C ASN A 153 -30.78 -22.52 -26.30
N ARG A 154 -29.74 -22.09 -27.02
CA ARG A 154 -28.33 -22.43 -26.77
C ARG A 154 -27.45 -21.20 -26.94
N PRO A 155 -26.45 -20.95 -26.08
CA PRO A 155 -25.52 -19.84 -26.27
C PRO A 155 -24.69 -20.07 -27.54
N LEU A 156 -24.90 -19.19 -28.51
CA LEU A 156 -24.34 -19.27 -29.85
C LEU A 156 -23.12 -18.35 -29.93
N THR A 157 -21.93 -18.91 -30.13
CA THR A 157 -20.73 -18.13 -30.43
C THR A 157 -20.72 -17.64 -31.88
N HIS A 158 -21.54 -18.24 -32.75
CA HIS A 158 -21.75 -17.89 -34.15
C HIS A 158 -23.23 -18.04 -34.53
N THR A 159 -23.69 -17.30 -35.54
CA THR A 159 -25.05 -17.44 -36.07
C THR A 159 -25.31 -18.87 -36.55
N PRO A 160 -26.34 -19.57 -36.01
CA PRO A 160 -26.58 -20.97 -36.31
C PRO A 160 -27.07 -21.12 -37.75
N ARG A 161 -26.37 -21.96 -38.53
CA ARG A 161 -26.75 -22.34 -39.90
C ARG A 161 -27.69 -23.55 -39.96
N GLN A 162 -27.89 -24.22 -38.83
CA GLN A 162 -28.74 -25.40 -38.69
C GLN A 162 -29.83 -25.17 -37.64
N CYS A 163 -31.02 -25.73 -37.85
CA CYS A 163 -32.10 -25.64 -36.87
C CYS A 163 -31.84 -26.53 -35.64
N PRO A 164 -32.51 -26.28 -34.50
CA PRO A 164 -32.35 -27.09 -33.28
C PRO A 164 -32.59 -28.60 -33.45
N LYS A 165 -33.35 -29.01 -34.47
CA LYS A 165 -33.63 -30.43 -34.76
C LYS A 165 -32.49 -31.13 -35.52
N CYS A 166 -31.69 -30.39 -36.29
CA CYS A 166 -30.59 -30.93 -37.07
C CYS A 166 -29.29 -31.00 -36.26
N ILE A 167 -29.00 -29.98 -35.46
CA ILE A 167 -27.74 -29.90 -34.70
C ILE A 167 -27.61 -30.96 -33.59
N VAL A 168 -28.73 -31.44 -33.02
CA VAL A 168 -28.73 -32.49 -31.98
C VAL A 168 -28.30 -33.85 -32.53
N LYS A 169 -28.28 -34.02 -33.87
CA LYS A 169 -27.85 -35.26 -34.51
C LYS A 169 -26.33 -35.38 -34.70
N GLU A 170 -25.56 -34.31 -34.48
CA GLU A 170 -24.08 -34.35 -34.50
C GLU A 170 -23.52 -34.67 -33.10
N THR A 171 -23.54 -35.96 -32.74
CA THR A 171 -22.80 -36.50 -31.60
C THR A 171 -21.46 -37.07 -32.08
N ARG A 172 -20.39 -36.88 -31.30
CA ARG A 172 -19.10 -37.53 -31.53
C ARG A 172 -18.84 -38.55 -30.42
N THR A 173 -18.31 -39.71 -30.77
CA THR A 173 -17.98 -40.75 -29.79
C THR A 173 -16.53 -40.57 -29.35
N VAL A 174 -16.29 -40.40 -28.05
CA VAL A 174 -14.95 -40.35 -27.44
C VAL A 174 -14.84 -41.52 -26.46
N GLY A 175 -14.14 -42.58 -26.87
CA GLY A 175 -14.10 -43.84 -26.12
C GLY A 175 -15.50 -44.50 -26.07
N SER A 176 -16.01 -44.78 -24.87
CA SER A 176 -17.35 -45.37 -24.67
C SER A 176 -18.46 -44.32 -24.45
N LEU A 177 -18.14 -43.02 -24.50
CA LEU A 177 -19.08 -41.93 -24.23
C LEU A 177 -19.45 -41.21 -25.53
N ASN A 178 -20.76 -41.09 -25.80
CA ASN A 178 -21.28 -40.22 -26.85
C ASN A 178 -21.44 -38.82 -26.28
N VAL A 179 -20.59 -37.89 -26.72
CA VAL A 179 -20.57 -36.53 -26.21
C VAL A 179 -20.88 -35.58 -27.37
N PRO A 180 -21.77 -34.60 -27.20
CA PRO A 180 -22.02 -33.60 -28.24
C PRO A 180 -20.72 -32.89 -28.66
N SER A 181 -20.54 -32.66 -29.97
CA SER A 181 -19.28 -32.19 -30.58
C SER A 181 -18.72 -30.89 -30.01
N TYR A 182 -19.51 -30.14 -29.26
CA TYR A 182 -19.15 -28.86 -28.65
C TYR A 182 -18.60 -28.95 -27.22
N MET A 183 -18.58 -30.13 -26.60
CA MET A 183 -18.02 -30.30 -25.26
C MET A 183 -16.56 -30.73 -25.34
N THR A 184 -15.67 -29.95 -24.72
CA THR A 184 -14.26 -30.33 -24.53
C THR A 184 -14.17 -31.35 -23.40
N VAL A 185 -13.65 -32.54 -23.70
CA VAL A 185 -13.41 -33.59 -22.71
C VAL A 185 -11.90 -33.70 -22.51
N SER A 186 -11.42 -33.30 -21.33
CA SER A 186 -10.02 -33.48 -20.94
C SER A 186 -9.89 -34.80 -20.20
N CYS A 187 -9.24 -35.78 -20.82
CA CYS A 187 -8.90 -37.04 -20.17
C CYS A 187 -7.59 -36.87 -19.40
N PHE A 188 -7.66 -36.88 -18.06
CA PHE A 188 -6.48 -36.90 -17.20
C PHE A 188 -6.07 -38.34 -16.93
N THR A 189 -4.77 -38.61 -16.94
CA THR A 189 -4.27 -39.92 -16.52
C THR A 189 -4.40 -40.07 -14.99
N PRO A 190 -4.57 -41.29 -14.45
CA PRO A 190 -4.64 -41.51 -13.00
C PRO A 190 -3.45 -40.92 -12.23
N ALA A 191 -2.25 -40.94 -12.81
CA ALA A 191 -1.04 -40.34 -12.24
C ALA A 191 -1.10 -38.80 -12.14
N GLN A 192 -1.67 -38.13 -13.14
CA GLN A 192 -1.88 -36.68 -13.09
C GLN A 192 -2.92 -36.28 -12.03
N MET A 193 -3.94 -37.14 -11.82
CA MET A 193 -4.95 -36.91 -10.79
C MET A 193 -4.38 -37.08 -9.38
N SER A 194 -3.52 -38.07 -9.13
CA SER A 194 -2.86 -38.25 -7.83
C SER A 194 -1.92 -37.08 -7.51
N GLU A 195 -1.09 -36.65 -8.47
CA GLU A 195 -0.19 -35.51 -8.29
C GLU A 195 -0.96 -34.21 -7.97
N LYS A 196 -2.10 -33.99 -8.64
CA LYS A 196 -2.97 -32.84 -8.37
C LYS A 196 -3.64 -32.91 -6.99
N LEU A 197 -3.94 -34.11 -6.49
CA LEU A 197 -4.50 -34.31 -5.16
C LEU A 197 -3.46 -34.00 -4.07
N ASP A 198 -2.21 -34.42 -4.27
CA ASP A 198 -1.09 -34.13 -3.37
C ASP A 198 -0.76 -32.64 -3.34
N GLN A 199 -0.71 -31.99 -4.51
CA GLN A 199 -0.55 -30.53 -4.61
C GLN A 199 -1.67 -29.79 -3.84
N LYS A 200 -2.93 -30.23 -4.00
CA LYS A 200 -4.06 -29.65 -3.28
C LYS A 200 -3.91 -29.82 -1.76
N LYS A 201 -3.44 -30.98 -1.30
CA LYS A 201 -3.22 -31.24 0.13
C LYS A 201 -2.13 -30.32 0.71
N GLN A 202 -1.00 -30.19 0.03
CA GLN A 202 0.08 -29.28 0.44
C GLN A 202 -0.39 -27.82 0.48
N LEU A 203 -1.18 -27.39 -0.52
CA LEU A 203 -1.77 -26.06 -0.54
C LEU A 203 -2.71 -25.81 0.64
N GLU A 204 -3.49 -26.81 1.06
CA GLU A 204 -4.39 -26.68 2.20
C GLU A 204 -3.62 -26.61 3.52
N GLU A 205 -2.52 -27.36 3.66
CA GLU A 205 -1.62 -27.29 4.82
C GLU A 205 -0.95 -25.92 4.93
N ILE A 206 -0.41 -25.39 3.82
CA ILE A 206 0.18 -24.05 3.78
C ILE A 206 -0.87 -22.98 4.14
N LYS A 207 -2.08 -23.09 3.60
CA LYS A 207 -3.18 -22.17 3.90
C LYS A 207 -3.55 -22.20 5.39
N GLN A 208 -3.61 -23.37 6.01
CA GLN A 208 -3.86 -23.50 7.46
C GLN A 208 -2.74 -22.86 8.28
N SER A 209 -1.47 -23.08 7.90
CA SER A 209 -0.33 -22.46 8.57
C SER A 209 -0.37 -20.93 8.46
N LEU A 210 -0.66 -20.40 7.27
CA LEU A 210 -0.73 -18.96 7.04
C LEU A 210 -1.89 -18.33 7.83
N ALA A 211 -3.02 -19.01 7.95
CA ALA A 211 -4.13 -18.56 8.77
C ALA A 211 -3.76 -18.48 10.26
N ALA A 212 -3.00 -19.46 10.78
CA ALA A 212 -2.50 -19.42 12.14
C ALA A 212 -1.51 -18.26 12.37
N GLU A 213 -0.60 -18.02 11.42
CA GLU A 213 0.36 -16.92 11.49
C GLU A 213 -0.34 -15.55 11.47
N LEU A 214 -1.38 -15.39 10.63
CA LEU A 214 -2.18 -14.16 10.60
C LEU A 214 -2.84 -13.88 11.96
N THR A 215 -3.43 -14.89 12.59
CA THR A 215 -4.03 -14.75 13.93
C THR A 215 -2.96 -14.34 14.95
N GLN A 216 -1.80 -15.01 14.96
CA GLN A 216 -0.71 -14.69 15.88
C GLN A 216 -0.19 -13.25 15.70
N LEU A 217 -0.06 -12.79 14.46
CA LEU A 217 0.36 -11.43 14.16
C LEU A 217 -0.68 -10.40 14.58
N GLN A 218 -1.97 -10.70 14.40
CA GLN A 218 -3.06 -9.84 14.87
C GLN A 218 -3.07 -9.72 16.40
N ASP A 219 -2.90 -10.83 17.13
CA ASP A 219 -2.83 -10.84 18.59
C ASP A 219 -1.64 -10.01 19.09
N ARG A 220 -0.47 -10.20 18.46
CA ARG A 220 0.74 -9.43 18.80
C ARG A 220 0.55 -7.94 18.53
N HIS A 221 -0.10 -7.58 17.43
CA HIS A 221 -0.43 -6.19 17.12
C HIS A 221 -1.36 -5.58 18.17
N SER A 222 -2.40 -6.31 18.58
CA SER A 222 -3.32 -5.88 19.63
C SER A 222 -2.57 -5.67 20.95
N GLN A 223 -1.71 -6.61 21.34
CA GLN A 223 -0.91 -6.50 22.56
C GLN A 223 0.02 -5.28 22.55
N LEU A 224 0.74 -5.06 21.44
CA LEU A 224 1.61 -3.89 21.29
C LEU A 224 0.82 -2.58 21.34
N THR A 225 -0.38 -2.56 20.77
CA THR A 225 -1.27 -1.39 20.80
C THR A 225 -1.68 -1.05 22.23
N ILE A 226 -2.02 -2.06 23.03
CA ILE A 226 -2.34 -1.89 24.46
C ILE A 226 -1.12 -1.37 25.21
N SER A 227 0.04 -2.00 25.06
CA SER A 227 1.28 -1.58 25.74
C SER A 227 1.71 -0.16 25.38
N LEU A 228 1.57 0.25 24.11
CA LEU A 228 1.86 1.62 23.68
C LEU A 228 0.92 2.63 24.34
N LYS A 229 -0.37 2.29 24.46
CA LYS A 229 -1.34 3.12 25.16
C LYS A 229 -1.01 3.25 26.64
N ASP A 230 -0.63 2.16 27.29
CA ASP A 230 -0.24 2.16 28.70
C ASP A 230 1.03 2.99 28.95
N GLN A 231 2.05 2.84 28.09
CA GLN A 231 3.26 3.66 28.15
C GLN A 231 2.95 5.14 27.98
N LYS A 232 2.04 5.49 27.04
CA LYS A 232 1.63 6.88 26.87
C LYS A 232 0.91 7.41 28.11
N ASN A 233 0.01 6.63 28.71
CA ASN A 233 -0.67 7.02 29.94
C ASN A 233 0.33 7.26 31.09
N GLN A 234 1.34 6.38 31.22
CA GLN A 234 2.42 6.55 32.20
C GLN A 234 3.25 7.81 31.93
N GLN A 235 3.58 8.08 30.67
CA GLN A 235 4.28 9.31 30.27
C GLN A 235 3.48 10.56 30.67
N ASP A 236 2.18 10.58 30.39
CA ASP A 236 1.30 11.71 30.70
C ASP A 236 1.17 11.90 32.23
N GLN A 237 1.08 10.80 33.01
CA GLN A 237 1.10 10.87 34.49
C GLN A 237 2.42 11.41 35.05
N LEU A 238 3.56 10.99 34.49
CA LEU A 238 4.87 11.49 34.90
C LEU A 238 5.00 12.98 34.60
N LEU A 239 4.51 13.43 33.44
CA LEU A 239 4.54 14.82 33.02
C LEU A 239 3.66 15.69 33.95
N MET A 240 2.47 15.20 34.33
CA MET A 240 1.63 15.86 35.35
C MET A 240 2.32 15.95 36.72
N THR A 241 2.97 14.86 37.15
CA THR A 241 3.73 14.85 38.42
C THR A 241 4.91 15.81 38.37
N GLN A 242 5.63 15.86 37.25
CA GLN A 242 6.72 16.80 37.01
C GLN A 242 6.25 18.25 37.11
N HIS A 243 5.13 18.60 36.45
CA HIS A 243 4.56 19.95 36.51
C HIS A 243 4.16 20.34 37.93
N SER A 244 3.47 19.44 38.65
CA SER A 244 3.10 19.69 40.06
C SER A 244 4.32 19.91 40.95
N THR A 245 5.37 19.10 40.79
CA THR A 245 6.64 19.28 41.51
C THR A 245 7.30 20.60 41.15
N GLN A 246 7.29 20.99 39.88
CA GLN A 246 7.84 22.27 39.44
C GLN A 246 7.07 23.45 40.06
N ASP A 247 5.75 23.38 40.15
CA ASP A 247 4.94 24.40 40.80
C ASP A 247 5.21 24.48 42.30
N LYS A 248 5.36 23.34 42.98
CA LYS A 248 5.78 23.29 44.39
C LYS A 248 7.15 23.90 44.61
N ILE A 249 8.12 23.62 43.73
CA ILE A 249 9.45 24.25 43.77
C ILE A 249 9.34 25.75 43.62
N LYS A 250 8.55 26.25 42.66
CA LYS A 250 8.31 27.69 42.49
C LYS A 250 7.69 28.32 43.74
N GLN A 251 6.71 27.65 44.36
CA GLN A 251 6.09 28.12 45.60
C GLN A 251 7.11 28.19 46.75
N ILE A 252 7.96 27.17 46.90
CA ILE A 252 9.03 27.16 47.91
C ILE A 252 10.03 28.28 47.64
N LEU A 253 10.46 28.47 46.39
CA LEU A 253 11.39 29.55 46.03
C LEU A 253 10.79 30.93 46.35
N SER A 254 9.52 31.15 46.02
CA SER A 254 8.81 32.40 46.38
C SER A 254 8.69 32.59 47.88
N PHE A 255 8.44 31.52 48.64
CA PHE A 255 8.41 31.57 50.09
C PHE A 255 9.79 31.93 50.67
N ILE A 256 10.86 31.28 50.19
CA ILE A 256 12.23 31.59 50.60
C ILE A 256 12.58 33.05 50.29
N GLU A 257 12.18 33.57 49.14
CA GLU A 257 12.39 34.97 48.77
C GLU A 257 11.68 35.93 49.74
N LYS A 258 10.43 35.64 50.12
CA LYS A 258 9.69 36.41 51.13
C LYS A 258 10.33 36.34 52.52
N VAL A 259 10.85 35.19 52.92
CA VAL A 259 11.53 35.02 54.22
C VAL A 259 12.91 35.69 54.23
N LYS A 260 13.62 35.70 53.09
CA LYS A 260 14.94 36.31 52.94
C LYS A 260 14.88 37.84 52.94
N ASN A 261 13.76 38.44 52.50
CA ASN A 261 13.54 39.89 52.50
C ASN A 261 12.36 40.29 53.42
N PRO A 262 12.48 40.22 54.75
CA PRO A 262 11.38 40.50 55.67
C PRO A 262 11.11 42.00 55.93
N LEU A 263 11.67 42.93 55.16
CA LEU A 263 11.50 44.37 55.41
C LEU A 263 10.86 45.09 54.22
N CYS A 264 9.53 45.25 54.29
CA CYS A 264 8.87 46.56 54.44
C CYS A 264 7.38 46.43 54.02
N SER A 265 6.51 46.05 54.93
CA SER A 265 5.07 46.33 54.83
C SER A 265 4.65 47.12 56.06
N GLU A 266 4.62 48.44 55.85
CA GLU A 266 3.72 49.43 56.46
C GLU A 266 3.71 49.54 57.99
N ILE A 267 4.59 50.42 58.51
CA ILE A 267 4.24 51.24 59.67
C ILE A 267 3.40 52.40 59.11
N GLU A 268 2.07 52.32 59.24
CA GLU A 268 1.20 53.49 59.09
C GLU A 268 1.64 54.54 60.12
N THR A 269 2.25 55.62 59.63
CA THR A 269 2.49 56.83 60.41
C THR A 269 1.15 57.46 60.75
N ILE A 270 0.79 57.39 62.03
CA ILE A 270 -0.26 58.20 62.64
C ILE A 270 0.18 59.67 62.53
N GLU A 271 -0.47 60.43 61.65
CA GLU A 271 -0.40 61.89 61.66
C GLU A 271 -1.16 62.41 62.90
N ILE A 272 -0.41 63.03 63.81
CA ILE A 272 -0.94 63.91 64.85
C ILE A 272 -0.69 65.33 64.37
N SER A 273 -1.74 66.05 63.98
CA SER A 273 -1.92 67.51 64.13
C SER A 273 -3.36 67.90 63.76
#